data_AF-A0A0G0BXP2-F1
#
_entry.id   AF-A0A0G0BXP2-F1
#
_cell.length_a   1.000
_cell.length_b   1.000
_cell.length_c   1.000
_cell.angle_alpha   90.00
_cell.angle_beta   90.00
_cell.angle_gamma   90.00
#
_symmetry.space_group_name_H-M   'P 1'
#
loop_
_entity.id
_entity.type
_entity.pdbx_description
1 polymer ?
#
loop_
_entity_poly.entity_id
_entity_poly.type
_entity_poly.pdbx_seq_one_letter_code
_entity_poly.pdbx_strand_id
1 'polypeptide(L)'
;MPAKNIVKFYIANSIYHIYNRGVEKRKIFMDEQDHKVFLTYLKEYLSAPLQGETLQSRSLWSKYFSEIELLAFCLMPNHVHLLIKQKNKDSIKKFTQSIFTRYTMYFNKKYDRTGSLFQGAYRATNVVNKDYLLDITRYIHRNPLKITKKLTDYYSSYAHYLNFFNIPWLKNKEVLDYFNESSFIKSKNIKSYKEFVEDFKYINEELDLTHDLAGFHPAS
;
A
#
# COMPACT_ATOMS: atom_id res chain seq x y z
N MET A 1 20.10 18.39 -7.14
CA MET A 1 20.72 18.04 -5.85
C MET A 1 21.03 16.55 -5.87
N PRO A 2 22.26 16.11 -5.57
CA PRO A 2 22.51 14.68 -5.38
C PRO A 2 21.62 14.22 -4.23
N ALA A 3 20.99 13.05 -4.38
CA ALA A 3 20.24 12.45 -3.28
C ALA A 3 21.19 12.36 -2.08
N LYS A 4 20.85 13.02 -0.97
CA LYS A 4 21.47 12.68 0.32
C LYS A 4 21.41 11.16 0.41
N ASN A 5 22.53 10.51 0.74
CA ASN A 5 22.57 9.08 1.02
C ASN A 5 21.69 8.82 2.26
N ILE A 6 20.37 8.76 2.08
CA ILE A 6 19.41 8.51 3.14
C ILE A 6 19.48 7.01 3.39
N VAL A 7 20.33 6.64 4.34
CA VAL A 7 20.28 5.31 4.94
C VAL A 7 18.97 5.23 5.73
N LYS A 8 18.04 4.41 5.25
CA LYS A 8 16.79 4.15 5.97
C LYS A 8 17.01 3.05 6.98
N PHE A 9 16.80 3.37 8.25
CA PHE A 9 16.77 2.39 9.32
C PHE A 9 15.34 1.94 9.56
N TYR A 10 15.18 0.63 9.65
CA TYR A 10 13.91 -0.05 9.71
C TYR A 10 13.86 -0.94 10.96
N ILE A 11 12.68 -1.00 11.57
CA ILE A 11 12.45 -1.73 12.81
C ILE A 11 11.74 -3.05 12.45
N ALA A 12 12.25 -4.15 13.01
CA ALA A 12 11.62 -5.47 12.88
C ALA A 12 10.20 -5.45 13.46
N ASN A 13 9.31 -6.30 12.95
CA ASN A 13 7.92 -6.42 13.39
C ASN A 13 7.13 -5.10 13.42
N SER A 14 7.50 -4.13 12.57
CA SER A 14 6.87 -2.82 12.51
C SER A 14 6.11 -2.61 11.20
N ILE A 15 5.12 -1.71 11.24
CA ILE A 15 4.25 -1.38 10.13
C ILE A 15 4.72 -0.07 9.50
N TYR A 16 4.75 -0.03 8.17
CA TYR A 16 5.15 1.13 7.40
C TYR A 16 4.14 1.43 6.30
N HIS A 17 3.83 2.71 6.13
CA HIS A 17 3.20 3.23 4.94
C HIS A 17 4.27 3.49 3.88
N ILE A 18 4.21 2.74 2.79
CA ILE A 18 5.05 2.89 1.62
C ILE A 18 4.30 3.67 0.56
N TYR A 19 4.99 4.68 0.01
CA TYR A 19 4.50 5.49 -1.10
C TYR A 19 5.54 5.60 -2.18
N ASN A 20 5.12 5.49 -3.44
CA ASN A 20 5.99 5.84 -4.57
C ASN A 20 5.19 6.47 -5.70
N ARG A 21 5.76 7.49 -6.37
CA ARG A 21 5.09 8.30 -7.41
C ARG A 21 5.88 8.28 -8.69
N GLY A 22 5.19 8.34 -9.82
CA GLY A 22 5.81 8.55 -11.13
C GLY A 22 6.64 9.83 -11.18
N VAL A 23 7.77 9.80 -11.91
CA VAL A 23 8.53 11.01 -12.26
C VAL A 23 7.59 12.03 -12.89
N GLU A 24 7.81 13.33 -12.64
CA GLU A 24 6.98 14.41 -13.22
C GLU A 24 5.47 14.28 -12.90
N LYS A 25 5.13 13.62 -11.77
CA LYS A 25 3.75 13.28 -11.39
C LYS A 25 2.98 12.45 -12.44
N ARG A 26 3.70 11.82 -13.38
CA ARG A 26 3.11 11.12 -14.51
C ARG A 26 2.30 9.90 -14.10
N LYS A 27 1.34 9.53 -14.94
CA LYS A 27 0.64 8.26 -14.80
C LYS A 27 1.63 7.10 -14.94
N ILE A 28 1.60 6.20 -13.97
CA ILE A 28 2.34 4.95 -13.94
C ILE A 28 1.42 3.76 -14.24
N PHE A 29 0.10 3.94 -14.11
CA PHE A 29 -0.90 3.02 -14.62
C PHE A 29 -1.70 3.74 -15.72
N MET A 30 -1.46 3.38 -16.97
CA MET A 30 -2.10 4.02 -18.13
C MET A 30 -3.42 3.32 -18.49
N ASP A 31 -3.51 2.02 -18.23
CA ASP A 31 -4.69 1.19 -18.50
C ASP A 31 -4.95 0.17 -17.37
N GLU A 32 -6.01 -0.62 -17.51
CA GLU A 32 -6.37 -1.69 -16.57
C GLU A 32 -5.32 -2.81 -16.52
N GLN A 33 -4.67 -3.11 -17.64
CA GLN A 33 -3.67 -4.17 -17.68
C GLN A 33 -2.47 -3.84 -16.77
N ASP A 34 -2.08 -2.57 -16.70
CA ASP A 34 -1.02 -2.11 -15.80
C ASP A 34 -1.33 -2.38 -14.33
N HIS A 35 -2.59 -2.17 -13.91
CA HIS A 35 -3.03 -2.46 -12.55
C HIS A 35 -3.00 -3.97 -12.29
N LYS A 36 -3.52 -4.77 -13.23
CA LYS A 36 -3.53 -6.24 -13.15
C LYS A 36 -2.12 -6.82 -13.05
N VAL A 37 -1.15 -6.27 -13.79
CA VAL A 37 0.25 -6.70 -13.73
C VAL A 37 0.86 -6.41 -12.36
N PHE A 38 0.65 -5.21 -11.82
CA PHE A 38 1.16 -4.87 -10.49
C PHE A 38 0.54 -5.76 -9.39
N LEU A 39 -0.78 -5.99 -9.46
CA LEU A 39 -1.47 -6.91 -8.55
C LEU A 39 -0.97 -8.36 -8.69
N THR A 40 -0.68 -8.80 -9.91
CA THR A 40 -0.06 -10.11 -10.16
C THR A 40 1.31 -10.20 -9.49
N TYR A 41 2.14 -9.16 -9.55
CA TYR A 41 3.44 -9.16 -8.88
C TYR A 41 3.32 -9.20 -7.36
N LEU A 42 2.35 -8.47 -6.77
CA LEU A 42 2.02 -8.59 -5.35
C LEU A 42 1.60 -10.02 -5.00
N LYS A 43 0.68 -10.61 -5.78
CA LYS A 43 0.23 -11.98 -5.62
C LYS A 43 1.39 -12.96 -5.64
N GLU A 44 2.25 -12.90 -6.64
CA GLU A 44 3.39 -13.81 -6.75
C GLU A 44 4.32 -13.69 -5.55
N TYR A 45 4.67 -12.47 -5.14
CA TYR A 45 5.58 -12.28 -4.00
C TYR A 45 5.01 -12.69 -2.65
N LEU A 46 3.70 -12.51 -2.45
CA LEU A 46 3.05 -12.58 -1.14
C LEU A 46 2.10 -13.77 -0.97
N SER A 47 1.93 -14.62 -1.98
CA SER A 47 1.15 -15.85 -1.84
C SER A 47 1.94 -16.92 -1.11
N ALA A 48 1.25 -17.80 -0.39
CA ALA A 48 1.86 -18.99 0.21
C ALA A 48 2.49 -19.90 -0.85
N PRO A 49 3.54 -20.67 -0.50
CA PRO A 49 4.10 -21.68 -1.40
C PRO A 49 3.03 -22.67 -1.86
N LEU A 50 3.09 -23.09 -3.12
CA LEU A 50 2.22 -24.16 -3.61
C LEU A 50 2.68 -25.50 -3.00
N GLN A 51 1.73 -26.39 -2.69
CA GLN A 51 2.07 -27.70 -2.11
C GLN A 51 3.00 -28.47 -3.06
N GLY A 52 4.11 -28.97 -2.53
CA GLY A 52 5.12 -29.72 -3.30
C GLY A 52 6.13 -28.86 -4.06
N GLU A 53 6.01 -27.53 -4.07
CA GLU A 53 7.06 -26.65 -4.60
C GLU A 53 8.11 -26.38 -3.52
N THR A 54 9.37 -26.71 -3.80
CA THR A 54 10.49 -26.15 -3.05
C THR A 54 10.63 -24.67 -3.41
N LEU A 55 11.10 -23.83 -2.48
CA LEU A 55 11.37 -22.40 -2.71
C LEU A 55 12.28 -22.11 -3.92
N GLN A 56 12.92 -23.15 -4.48
CA GLN A 56 13.80 -23.09 -5.65
C GLN A 56 13.07 -23.20 -7.00
N SER A 57 11.82 -23.69 -7.03
CA SER A 57 11.07 -24.02 -8.26
C SER A 57 10.55 -22.80 -9.04
N ARG A 58 10.30 -21.67 -8.38
CA ARG A 58 9.89 -20.39 -9.00
C ARG A 58 10.58 -19.22 -8.30
N SER A 59 11.53 -18.56 -8.96
CA SER A 59 12.41 -17.57 -8.31
C SER A 59 11.71 -16.37 -7.65
N LEU A 60 10.44 -16.10 -7.98
CA LEU A 60 9.66 -14.98 -7.45
C LEU A 60 8.44 -15.40 -6.63
N TRP A 61 7.88 -16.61 -6.83
CA TRP A 61 6.68 -17.03 -6.10
C TRP A 61 7.00 -17.21 -4.61
N SER A 62 6.17 -16.65 -3.74
CA SER A 62 6.31 -16.70 -2.28
C SER A 62 7.61 -16.08 -1.73
N LYS A 63 8.39 -15.39 -2.56
CA LYS A 63 9.72 -14.88 -2.20
C LYS A 63 9.72 -14.02 -0.93
N TYR A 64 8.64 -13.30 -0.68
CA TYR A 64 8.50 -12.42 0.50
C TYR A 64 7.35 -12.84 1.43
N PHE A 65 6.70 -13.98 1.17
CA PHE A 65 5.53 -14.45 1.93
C PHE A 65 5.81 -14.57 3.43
N SER A 66 6.98 -15.09 3.80
CA SER A 66 7.36 -15.27 5.21
C SER A 66 7.85 -13.99 5.87
N GLU A 67 8.18 -12.94 5.09
CA GLU A 67 8.88 -11.73 5.56
C GLU A 67 8.01 -10.47 5.56
N ILE A 68 7.00 -10.41 4.69
CA ILE A 68 6.16 -9.25 4.42
C ILE A 68 4.70 -9.63 4.52
N GLU A 69 3.94 -8.83 5.27
CA GLU A 69 2.48 -8.88 5.30
C GLU A 69 1.94 -7.56 4.74
N LEU A 70 1.18 -7.63 3.66
CA LEU A 70 0.49 -6.47 3.11
C LEU A 70 -0.87 -6.33 3.81
N LEU A 71 -1.07 -5.23 4.51
CA LEU A 71 -2.28 -4.97 5.29
C LEU A 71 -3.32 -4.24 4.45
N ALA A 72 -2.90 -3.29 3.61
CA ALA A 72 -3.76 -2.52 2.71
C ALA A 72 -2.98 -1.97 1.51
N PHE A 73 -3.68 -1.64 0.42
CA PHE A 73 -3.09 -0.95 -0.73
C PHE A 73 -4.09 -0.08 -1.48
N CYS A 74 -3.55 0.86 -2.27
CA CYS A 74 -4.27 1.60 -3.29
C CYS A 74 -3.33 1.93 -4.47
N LEU A 75 -3.75 1.62 -5.69
CA LEU A 75 -3.01 1.88 -6.93
C LEU A 75 -3.63 3.08 -7.65
N MET A 76 -3.12 4.28 -7.39
CA MET A 76 -3.60 5.51 -8.01
C MET A 76 -2.90 5.73 -9.35
N PRO A 77 -3.47 6.50 -10.31
CA PRO A 77 -2.95 6.53 -11.67
C PRO A 77 -1.49 6.93 -11.77
N ASN A 78 -1.01 7.81 -10.88
CA ASN A 78 0.38 8.29 -10.83
C ASN A 78 1.18 7.86 -9.59
N HIS A 79 0.61 7.07 -8.67
CA HIS A 79 1.32 6.65 -7.46
C HIS A 79 0.76 5.39 -6.82
N VAL A 80 1.56 4.76 -5.97
CA VAL A 80 1.21 3.54 -5.24
C VAL A 80 1.26 3.81 -3.74
N HIS A 81 0.25 3.36 -3.02
CA HIS A 81 0.23 3.26 -1.56
C HIS A 81 0.19 1.79 -1.13
N LEU A 82 1.12 1.36 -0.26
CA LEU A 82 1.14 0.05 0.37
C LEU A 82 1.29 0.22 1.88
N LEU A 83 0.46 -0.46 2.67
CA LEU A 83 0.62 -0.56 4.12
C LEU A 83 1.20 -1.92 4.45
N ILE A 84 2.45 -1.96 4.88
CA ILE A 84 3.23 -3.18 4.99
C ILE A 84 3.71 -3.38 6.41
N LYS A 85 3.50 -4.57 6.96
CA LYS A 85 4.21 -5.06 8.13
C LYS A 85 5.39 -5.91 7.69
N GLN A 86 6.55 -5.66 8.26
CA GLN A 86 7.75 -6.46 8.00
C GLN A 86 8.14 -7.26 9.24
N LYS A 87 8.63 -8.47 9.04
CA LYS A 87 9.16 -9.29 10.14
C LYS A 87 10.62 -8.93 10.43
N ASN A 88 11.45 -8.85 9.39
CA ASN A 88 12.88 -8.52 9.52
C ASN A 88 13.16 -7.06 9.13
N LYS A 89 14.28 -6.52 9.62
CA LYS A 89 14.67 -5.10 9.44
C LYS A 89 14.85 -4.71 7.97
N ASP A 90 15.23 -5.63 7.07
CA ASP A 90 15.53 -5.29 5.67
C ASP A 90 14.47 -5.73 4.65
N SER A 91 13.40 -6.40 5.10
CA SER A 91 12.45 -7.04 4.20
C SER A 91 11.72 -6.02 3.33
N ILE A 92 11.28 -4.88 3.88
CA ILE A 92 10.63 -3.82 3.08
C ILE A 92 11.57 -3.29 2.01
N LYS A 93 12.84 -3.06 2.34
CA LYS A 93 13.83 -2.55 1.38
C LYS A 93 13.98 -3.50 0.20
N LYS A 94 14.20 -4.78 0.47
CA LYS A 94 14.34 -5.81 -0.58
C LYS A 94 13.06 -5.97 -1.40
N PHE A 95 11.91 -6.04 -0.73
CA PHE A 95 10.61 -6.20 -1.39
C PHE A 95 10.27 -5.02 -2.29
N THR A 96 10.33 -3.79 -1.77
CA THR A 96 10.00 -2.58 -2.53
C THR A 96 10.96 -2.36 -3.70
N GLN A 97 12.25 -2.60 -3.52
CA GLN A 97 13.21 -2.58 -4.63
C GLN A 97 12.83 -3.60 -5.70
N SER A 98 12.51 -4.84 -5.32
CA SER A 98 12.14 -5.91 -6.26
C SER A 98 10.88 -5.57 -7.05
N ILE A 99 9.79 -5.17 -6.37
CA ILE A 99 8.50 -4.92 -7.04
C ILE A 99 8.52 -3.67 -7.92
N PHE A 100 9.11 -2.56 -7.46
CA PHE A 100 9.15 -1.34 -8.26
C PHE A 100 10.11 -1.46 -9.45
N THR A 101 11.22 -2.17 -9.29
CA THR A 101 12.13 -2.45 -10.42
C THR A 101 11.44 -3.31 -11.47
N ARG A 102 10.83 -4.42 -11.03
CA ARG A 102 10.11 -5.32 -11.94
C ARG A 102 8.98 -4.60 -12.69
N TYR A 103 8.22 -3.76 -11.99
CA TYR A 103 7.17 -2.97 -12.62
C TYR A 103 7.71 -1.91 -13.58
N THR A 104 8.80 -1.23 -13.24
CA THR A 104 9.47 -0.27 -14.14
C THR A 104 9.92 -0.95 -15.42
N MET A 105 10.50 -2.15 -15.34
CA MET A 105 10.92 -2.92 -16.52
C MET A 105 9.73 -3.28 -17.41
N TYR A 106 8.63 -3.76 -16.82
CA TYR A 106 7.39 -4.04 -17.55
C TYR A 106 6.86 -2.78 -18.25
N PHE A 107 6.73 -1.68 -17.51
CA PHE A 107 6.18 -0.43 -18.02
C PHE A 107 7.03 0.11 -19.17
N ASN A 108 8.35 0.14 -18.99
CA ASN A 108 9.29 0.60 -20.01
C ASN A 108 9.21 -0.26 -21.27
N LYS A 109 9.12 -1.58 -21.13
CA LYS A 109 8.95 -2.49 -22.27
C LYS A 109 7.60 -2.26 -22.99
N LYS A 110 6.51 -2.12 -22.24
CA LYS A 110 5.16 -1.98 -22.80
C LYS A 110 4.98 -0.66 -23.55
N TYR A 111 5.52 0.43 -23.02
CA TYR A 111 5.33 1.77 -23.55
C TYR A 111 6.52 2.31 -24.36
N ASP A 112 7.44 1.42 -24.76
CA ASP A 112 8.67 1.74 -25.50
C ASP A 112 9.43 2.93 -24.89
N ARG A 113 9.71 2.81 -23.59
CA ARG A 113 10.38 3.83 -22.79
C ARG A 113 11.69 3.32 -22.21
N THR A 114 12.55 4.26 -21.88
CA THR A 114 13.77 4.03 -21.11
C THR A 114 13.81 4.96 -19.90
N GLY A 115 14.72 4.67 -18.96
CA GLY A 115 14.93 5.49 -17.76
C GLY A 115 13.98 5.18 -16.60
N SER A 116 13.99 6.07 -15.60
CA SER A 116 13.25 5.91 -14.35
C SER A 116 11.75 6.15 -14.54
N LEU A 117 10.92 5.22 -14.02
CA LEU A 117 9.48 5.44 -13.94
C LEU A 117 9.09 6.25 -12.69
N PHE A 118 9.74 5.99 -11.56
CA PHE A 118 9.44 6.59 -10.26
C PHE A 118 10.39 7.75 -9.93
N GLN A 119 9.90 8.75 -9.17
CA GLN A 119 10.62 9.98 -8.80
C GLN A 119 11.87 9.76 -7.92
N GLY A 120 12.14 8.53 -7.51
CA GLY A 120 13.34 8.14 -6.78
C GLY A 120 13.07 6.91 -5.93
N ALA A 121 13.80 6.81 -4.81
CA ALA A 121 13.47 5.84 -3.78
C ALA A 121 12.04 6.09 -3.26
N TYR A 122 11.32 5.01 -2.99
CA TYR A 122 10.03 5.06 -2.30
C TYR A 122 10.15 5.86 -0.99
N ARG A 123 9.06 6.40 -0.49
CA ARG A 123 8.96 6.96 0.87
C ARG A 123 8.39 5.91 1.81
N ALA A 124 8.82 5.94 3.07
CA ALA A 124 8.40 4.98 4.08
C ALA A 124 8.20 5.70 5.41
N THR A 125 6.98 5.67 5.93
CA THR A 125 6.61 6.29 7.20
C THR A 125 6.25 5.20 8.19
N ASN A 126 6.90 5.19 9.36
CA ASN A 126 6.62 4.20 10.41
C ASN A 126 5.26 4.48 11.05
N VAL A 127 4.44 3.45 11.20
CA VAL A 127 3.16 3.51 11.91
C VAL A 127 3.41 3.14 13.37
N VAL A 128 3.63 4.16 14.19
CA VAL A 128 4.14 4.01 15.56
C VAL A 128 3.09 3.63 16.60
N ASN A 129 1.80 3.80 16.29
CA ASN A 129 0.71 3.46 17.20
C ASN A 129 -0.52 2.96 16.42
N LYS A 130 -1.49 2.39 17.14
CA LYS A 130 -2.66 1.74 16.54
C LYS A 130 -3.70 2.75 16.02
N ASP A 131 -3.92 3.89 16.68
CA ASP A 131 -4.84 4.92 16.16
C ASP A 131 -4.36 5.41 14.78
N TYR A 132 -3.06 5.66 14.66
CA TYR A 132 -2.42 6.02 13.39
C TYR A 132 -2.52 4.92 12.33
N LEU A 133 -2.59 3.64 12.72
CA LEU A 133 -2.86 2.53 11.81
C LEU A 133 -4.24 2.66 11.15
N LEU A 134 -5.28 3.01 11.91
CA LEU A 134 -6.63 3.22 11.36
C LEU A 134 -6.67 4.44 10.45
N ASP A 135 -6.08 5.55 10.87
CA ASP A 135 -6.02 6.78 10.10
C ASP A 135 -5.35 6.56 8.74
N ILE A 136 -4.20 5.88 8.72
CA ILE A 136 -3.47 5.59 7.48
C ILE A 136 -4.24 4.60 6.61
N THR A 137 -4.86 3.57 7.18
CA THR A 137 -5.64 2.62 6.37
C THR A 137 -6.83 3.33 5.73
N ARG A 138 -7.55 4.16 6.50
CA ARG A 138 -8.63 5.02 6.00
C ARG A 138 -8.14 5.94 4.90
N TYR A 139 -7.01 6.63 5.10
CA TYR A 139 -6.40 7.47 4.08
C TYR A 139 -6.15 6.70 2.77
N ILE A 140 -5.53 5.52 2.86
CA ILE A 140 -5.24 4.67 1.68
C ILE A 140 -6.53 4.34 0.92
N HIS A 141 -7.60 3.95 1.61
CA HIS A 141 -8.88 3.61 0.96
C HIS A 141 -9.67 4.81 0.44
N ARG A 142 -9.46 6.01 1.00
CA ARG A 142 -10.08 7.26 0.54
C ARG A 142 -9.34 7.94 -0.61
N ASN A 143 -8.10 7.57 -0.90
CA ASN A 143 -7.32 8.15 -2.01
C ASN A 143 -8.09 8.21 -3.35
N PRO A 144 -8.86 7.17 -3.74
CA PRO A 144 -9.61 7.18 -4.99
C PRO A 144 -10.81 8.13 -5.03
N LEU A 145 -11.24 8.74 -3.92
CA LEU A 145 -12.43 9.62 -3.89
C LEU A 145 -12.38 10.77 -4.89
N LYS A 146 -11.17 11.21 -5.28
CA LYS A 146 -10.98 12.27 -6.29
C LYS A 146 -11.31 11.82 -7.73
N ILE A 147 -11.38 10.53 -7.99
CA ILE A 147 -11.46 9.96 -9.35
C ILE A 147 -12.53 8.87 -9.51
N THR A 148 -13.13 8.38 -8.42
CA THR A 148 -14.26 7.46 -8.46
C THR A 148 -15.30 7.82 -7.41
N LYS A 149 -16.58 7.59 -7.73
CA LYS A 149 -17.70 7.68 -6.79
C LYS A 149 -17.89 6.41 -5.96
N LYS A 150 -17.35 5.28 -6.43
CA LYS A 150 -17.51 3.96 -5.82
C LYS A 150 -16.14 3.36 -5.51
N LEU A 151 -15.74 3.46 -4.25
CA LEU A 151 -14.41 3.01 -3.79
C LEU A 151 -14.20 1.50 -3.97
N THR A 152 -15.29 0.71 -3.89
CA THR A 152 -15.23 -0.74 -4.05
C THR A 152 -14.83 -1.19 -5.45
N ASP A 153 -14.99 -0.33 -6.45
CA ASP A 153 -14.71 -0.67 -7.86
C ASP A 153 -13.29 -0.26 -8.26
N TYR A 154 -12.54 0.35 -7.34
CA TYR A 154 -11.20 0.84 -7.60
C TYR A 154 -10.13 -0.20 -7.28
N TYR A 155 -8.93 -0.05 -7.87
CA TYR A 155 -7.75 -0.88 -7.62
C TYR A 155 -7.13 -0.62 -6.23
N SER A 156 -7.89 -0.91 -5.19
CA SER A 156 -7.51 -0.81 -3.79
C SER A 156 -7.94 -2.06 -3.03
N SER A 157 -7.42 -2.22 -1.81
CA SER A 157 -7.88 -3.30 -0.94
C SER A 157 -9.23 -3.02 -0.26
N TYR A 158 -9.89 -1.89 -0.53
CA TYR A 158 -11.10 -1.50 0.18
C TYR A 158 -12.25 -2.51 0.02
N ALA A 159 -12.48 -2.99 -1.20
CA ALA A 159 -13.51 -3.99 -1.46
C ALA A 159 -13.26 -5.33 -0.74
N HIS A 160 -11.99 -5.70 -0.52
CA HIS A 160 -11.63 -6.85 0.32
C HIS A 160 -11.98 -6.60 1.79
N TYR A 161 -11.75 -5.39 2.31
CA TYR A 161 -12.14 -5.02 3.68
C TYR A 161 -13.65 -5.09 3.92
N LEU A 162 -14.45 -4.91 2.87
CA LEU A 162 -15.90 -5.01 2.91
C LEU A 162 -16.42 -6.39 2.50
N ASN A 163 -15.55 -7.39 2.32
CA ASN A 163 -15.89 -8.76 1.93
C ASN A 163 -16.59 -8.91 0.56
N PHE A 164 -16.41 -7.97 -0.37
CA PHE A 164 -16.92 -8.15 -1.75
C PHE A 164 -16.15 -9.23 -2.53
N PHE A 165 -14.88 -9.42 -2.20
CA PHE A 165 -14.06 -10.52 -2.70
C PHE A 165 -12.90 -10.78 -1.72
N ASN A 166 -12.26 -11.94 -1.84
CA ASN A 166 -11.15 -12.35 -0.98
C ASN A 166 -9.81 -12.32 -1.72
N ILE A 167 -8.82 -11.67 -1.13
CA ILE A 167 -7.42 -11.63 -1.53
C ILE A 167 -6.59 -12.43 -0.49
N PRO A 168 -6.27 -13.72 -0.73
CA PRO A 168 -5.65 -14.59 0.29
C PRO A 168 -4.28 -14.12 0.80
N TRP A 169 -3.54 -13.39 -0.04
CA TRP A 169 -2.22 -12.84 0.26
C TRP A 169 -2.27 -11.47 0.96
N LEU A 170 -3.46 -10.89 1.16
CA LEU A 170 -3.66 -9.68 1.95
C LEU A 170 -4.00 -10.04 3.41
N LYS A 171 -3.37 -9.38 4.39
CA LYS A 171 -3.50 -9.65 5.82
C LYS A 171 -4.15 -8.48 6.57
N ASN A 172 -5.43 -8.22 6.30
CA ASN A 172 -6.18 -7.12 6.91
C ASN A 172 -6.68 -7.37 8.34
N LYS A 173 -6.51 -8.60 8.88
CA LYS A 173 -7.04 -8.99 10.18
C LYS A 173 -6.58 -8.07 11.31
N GLU A 174 -5.28 -7.76 11.39
CA GLU A 174 -4.73 -6.89 12.44
C GLU A 174 -5.38 -5.50 12.46
N VAL A 175 -5.71 -4.95 11.29
CA VAL A 175 -6.39 -3.66 11.17
C VAL A 175 -7.85 -3.77 11.60
N LEU A 176 -8.56 -4.80 11.14
CA LEU A 176 -9.98 -4.99 11.46
C LEU A 176 -10.21 -5.37 12.94
N ASP A 177 -9.34 -6.20 13.52
CA ASP A 177 -9.37 -6.51 14.95
C ASP A 177 -9.27 -5.22 15.76
N TYR A 178 -8.28 -4.38 15.44
CA TYR A 178 -8.11 -3.12 16.15
C TYR A 178 -9.26 -2.13 15.91
N PHE A 179 -9.80 -2.07 14.69
CA PHE A 179 -11.00 -1.27 14.40
C PHE A 179 -12.17 -1.66 15.31
N ASN A 180 -12.43 -2.96 15.47
CA ASN A 180 -13.51 -3.47 16.31
C ASN A 180 -13.27 -3.23 17.81
N GLU A 181 -12.01 -3.26 18.25
CA GLU A 181 -11.65 -3.09 19.66
C GLU A 181 -11.52 -1.63 20.09
N SER A 182 -11.19 -0.72 19.15
CA SER A 182 -10.84 0.67 19.40
C SER A 182 -11.90 1.43 20.21
N SER A 183 -11.44 2.02 21.33
CA SER A 183 -12.26 2.90 22.15
C SER A 183 -12.65 4.18 21.42
N PHE A 184 -11.77 4.69 20.55
CA PHE A 184 -12.06 5.86 19.71
C PHE A 184 -13.25 5.57 18.78
N ILE A 185 -13.20 4.46 18.02
CA ILE A 185 -14.27 4.05 17.11
C ILE A 185 -15.61 3.89 17.86
N LYS A 186 -15.58 3.20 19.01
CA LYS A 186 -16.76 3.03 19.87
C LYS A 186 -17.30 4.37 20.40
N SER A 187 -16.43 5.27 20.85
CA SER A 187 -16.83 6.59 21.37
C SER A 187 -17.48 7.49 20.31
N LYS A 188 -17.16 7.27 19.04
CA LYS A 188 -17.76 7.97 17.89
C LYS A 188 -18.99 7.27 17.34
N ASN A 189 -19.43 6.16 17.96
CA ASN A 189 -20.58 5.35 17.54
C ASN A 189 -20.50 4.86 16.08
N ILE A 190 -19.28 4.63 15.59
CA ILE A 190 -19.04 4.15 14.23
C ILE A 190 -19.29 2.64 14.22
N LYS A 191 -20.26 2.18 13.40
CA LYS A 191 -20.78 0.81 13.44
C LYS A 191 -20.09 -0.14 12.48
N SER A 192 -19.41 0.38 11.46
CA SER A 192 -18.77 -0.43 10.43
C SER A 192 -17.51 0.22 9.87
N TYR A 193 -16.62 -0.60 9.30
CA TYR A 193 -15.46 -0.10 8.60
C TYR A 193 -15.85 0.76 7.38
N LYS A 194 -16.99 0.46 6.74
CA LYS A 194 -17.52 1.26 5.65
C LYS A 194 -17.83 2.69 6.12
N GLU A 195 -18.60 2.82 7.20
CA GLU A 195 -18.97 4.10 7.81
C GLU A 195 -17.73 4.89 8.23
N PHE A 196 -16.72 4.21 8.79
CA PHE A 196 -15.45 4.84 9.15
C PHE A 196 -14.73 5.46 7.94
N VAL A 197 -14.74 4.79 6.80
CA VAL A 197 -14.03 5.24 5.60
C VAL A 197 -14.83 6.29 4.81
N GLU A 198 -16.13 6.07 4.63
CA GLU A 198 -16.97 6.88 3.75
C GLU A 198 -17.61 8.08 4.45
N ASP A 199 -18.11 7.88 5.68
CA ASP A 199 -19.04 8.83 6.31
C ASP A 199 -18.42 9.61 7.47
N PHE A 200 -17.46 9.01 8.18
CA PHE A 200 -16.85 9.65 9.34
C PHE A 200 -16.05 10.90 8.96
N LYS A 201 -16.31 12.01 9.66
CA LYS A 201 -15.58 13.28 9.55
C LYS A 201 -14.89 13.62 10.85
N TYR A 202 -13.61 13.97 10.79
CA TYR A 202 -12.92 14.55 11.95
C TYR A 202 -13.41 15.98 12.15
N ILE A 203 -13.52 16.40 13.41
CA ILE A 203 -14.11 17.71 13.80
C ILE A 203 -13.30 18.89 13.25
N ASN A 204 -12.00 18.70 12.98
CA ASN A 204 -11.14 19.66 12.30
C ASN A 204 -10.71 19.06 10.95
N GLU A 205 -11.38 19.44 9.85
CA GLU A 205 -10.99 19.02 8.49
C GLU A 205 -9.56 19.49 8.12
N GLU A 206 -9.03 20.53 8.77
CA GLU A 206 -7.64 21.00 8.63
C GLU A 206 -6.59 20.12 9.34
N LEU A 207 -7.02 19.23 10.24
CA LEU A 207 -6.19 18.20 10.89
C LEU A 207 -6.48 16.83 10.27
N ASP A 208 -6.79 16.76 8.98
CA ASP A 208 -6.48 15.58 8.18
C ASP A 208 -4.94 15.46 8.15
N LEU A 209 -4.41 14.95 9.26
CA LEU A 209 -3.00 14.78 9.62
C LEU A 209 -2.22 13.97 8.57
N THR A 210 -2.87 13.52 7.51
CA THR A 210 -2.28 12.94 6.30
C THR A 210 -1.43 13.93 5.50
N HIS A 211 -1.65 15.26 5.65
CA HIS A 211 -0.84 16.28 4.96
C HIS A 211 0.57 16.46 5.57
N ASP A 212 0.70 16.34 6.90
CA ASP A 212 1.99 16.54 7.59
C ASP A 212 2.62 15.25 8.15
N LEU A 213 1.84 14.24 8.59
CA LEU A 213 2.41 13.02 9.19
C LEU A 213 3.17 12.13 8.21
N ALA A 214 3.07 12.41 6.92
CA ALA A 214 3.66 11.61 5.87
C ALA A 214 4.68 12.40 5.01
N GLY A 215 4.91 13.69 5.33
CA GLY A 215 5.76 14.58 4.53
C GLY A 215 5.28 14.72 3.08
N PHE A 216 4.01 14.40 2.80
CA PHE A 216 3.41 14.41 1.47
C PHE A 216 2.57 15.67 1.33
N HIS A 217 3.12 16.70 0.70
CA HIS A 217 2.30 17.77 0.17
C HIS A 217 1.19 17.19 -0.72
N PRO A 218 -0.03 17.74 -0.64
CA PRO A 218 -1.14 17.28 -1.44
C PRO A 218 -0.73 17.29 -2.90
N ALA A 219 -0.93 16.14 -3.55
CA ALA A 219 -0.95 16.07 -4.99
C ALA A 219 -2.14 16.89 -5.48
N SER A 220 -1.90 18.19 -5.68
CA SER A 220 -2.45 18.91 -6.82
C SER A 220 -1.83 18.37 -8.11
#